data_AF-A0A524EGB7-F1
#
_entry.id   AF-A0A524EGB7-F1
#
_cell.length_a   1.000
_cell.length_b   1.000
_cell.length_c   1.000
_cell.angle_alpha   90.00
_cell.angle_beta   90.00
_cell.angle_gamma   90.00
#
_symmetry.space_group_name_H-M   'P 1'
#
loop_
_entity.id
_entity.type
_entity.pdbx_description
1 polymer ?
#
loop_
_entity_poly.entity_id
_entity_poly.type
_entity_poly.pdbx_seq_one_letter_code
_entity_poly.pdbx_strand_id
1 'polypeptide(L)'
;MTEKQIKIAVVFIGKPQWEAGWPYLGYNNESLITSIKENLQNNFPEIHFSNLQMITTYDVNLVNEIKENIKSSDAAILFTIGHYGDPGIVQAGIEFVEINKPVILANIIYQGDHTFTKVYSTIKNRDLKVFPLSFPNLEDFNTSLEILIKILKIQGKRVLVYALDKIKMDWNRILELFNPERKRIRKEYPEFLNQVTNLSSEQEFEFYTDVVGKDQAHQWRRDEEKYKKNLKELFD
;
A
#
# COMPACT_ATOMS: atom_id res chain seq x y z
N MET A 1 20.25 15.42 6.21
CA MET A 1 18.83 15.58 5.81
C MET A 1 17.98 15.38 7.05
N THR A 2 17.27 16.40 7.51
CA THR A 2 16.24 16.25 8.56
C THR A 2 15.14 15.36 7.99
N GLU A 3 14.81 14.25 8.66
CA GLU A 3 13.69 13.42 8.22
C GLU A 3 12.42 14.27 8.21
N LYS A 4 11.74 14.29 7.06
CA LYS A 4 10.44 14.95 6.95
C LYS A 4 9.50 14.29 7.97
N GLN A 5 8.99 15.08 8.92
CA GLN A 5 7.99 14.61 9.86
C GLN A 5 6.70 14.28 9.09
N ILE A 6 6.26 13.02 9.18
CA ILE A 6 5.05 12.55 8.50
C ILE A 6 3.83 13.07 9.25
N LYS A 7 2.90 13.70 8.52
CA LYS A 7 1.63 14.19 9.05
C LYS A 7 0.46 13.35 8.55
N ILE A 8 -0.36 12.84 9.46
CA ILE A 8 -1.55 12.05 9.14
C ILE A 8 -2.80 12.71 9.72
N ALA A 9 -3.82 12.92 8.90
CA ALA A 9 -5.13 13.39 9.34
C ALA A 9 -5.96 12.21 9.89
N VAL A 10 -6.53 12.37 11.08
CA VAL A 10 -7.39 11.36 11.69
C VAL A 10 -8.79 11.93 11.81
N VAL A 11 -9.74 11.32 11.10
CA VAL A 11 -11.16 11.71 11.09
C VAL A 11 -12.00 10.57 11.63
N PHE A 12 -12.97 10.90 12.47
CA PHE A 12 -13.97 9.96 12.95
C PHE A 12 -15.32 10.27 12.29
N ILE A 13 -15.98 9.25 11.78
CA ILE A 13 -17.32 9.31 11.18
C ILE A 13 -18.22 8.41 12.02
N GLY A 14 -19.25 8.97 12.64
CA GLY A 14 -20.06 8.23 13.59
C GLY A 14 -21.47 8.79 13.73
N LYS A 15 -22.12 8.44 14.84
CA LYS A 15 -23.44 8.95 15.20
C LYS A 15 -23.38 9.80 16.48
N PRO A 16 -24.29 10.76 16.69
CA PRO A 16 -24.45 11.38 17.99
C PRO A 16 -24.77 10.35 19.07
N GLN A 17 -24.35 10.63 20.30
CA GLN A 17 -24.48 9.70 21.43
C GLN A 17 -25.93 9.25 21.65
N TRP A 18 -26.86 10.21 21.66
CA TRP A 18 -28.28 10.01 21.98
C TRP A 18 -29.18 9.81 20.76
N GLU A 19 -28.61 9.57 19.59
CA GLU A 19 -29.37 9.20 18.40
C GLU A 19 -29.56 7.68 18.30
N ALA A 20 -30.75 7.28 17.87
CA ALA A 20 -31.09 5.89 17.62
C ALA A 20 -30.31 5.38 16.40
N GLY A 21 -29.58 4.28 16.58
CA GLY A 21 -28.69 3.74 15.57
C GLY A 21 -27.68 2.80 16.19
N TRP A 22 -26.71 2.39 15.39
CA TRP A 22 -25.68 1.46 15.80
C TRP A 22 -24.41 2.19 16.27
N PRO A 23 -23.71 1.73 17.33
CA PRO A 23 -23.93 0.47 18.05
C PRO A 23 -25.22 0.40 18.88
N TYR A 24 -25.45 1.38 19.75
CA TYR A 24 -26.68 1.51 20.54
C TYR A 24 -26.89 2.95 21.02
N LEU A 25 -28.07 3.24 21.57
CA LEU A 25 -28.43 4.53 22.13
C LEU A 25 -27.60 4.82 23.40
N GLY A 26 -26.92 5.97 23.45
CA GLY A 26 -26.05 6.34 24.57
C GLY A 26 -24.60 5.83 24.45
N TYR A 27 -24.22 5.22 23.33
CA TYR A 27 -22.85 4.75 23.10
C TYR A 27 -21.81 5.87 23.27
N ASN A 28 -20.76 5.60 24.06
CA ASN A 28 -19.73 6.58 24.38
C ASN A 28 -18.65 6.62 23.29
N ASN A 29 -18.87 7.44 22.27
CA ASN A 29 -17.89 7.67 21.21
C ASN A 29 -16.58 8.29 21.73
N GLU A 30 -16.64 9.15 22.74
CA GLU A 30 -15.47 9.87 23.25
C GLU A 30 -14.44 8.93 23.88
N SER A 31 -14.92 7.95 24.65
CA SER A 31 -14.06 6.92 25.26
C SER A 31 -13.32 6.12 24.17
N LEU A 32 -14.05 5.69 23.13
CA LEU A 32 -13.45 4.99 22.01
C LEU A 32 -12.43 5.85 21.25
N ILE A 33 -12.80 7.08 20.89
CA ILE A 33 -11.92 8.02 20.19
C ILE A 33 -10.65 8.26 21.00
N THR A 34 -10.77 8.41 22.32
CA THR A 34 -9.63 8.59 23.23
C THR A 34 -8.71 7.37 23.20
N SER A 35 -9.26 6.17 23.33
CA SER A 35 -8.50 4.92 23.24
C SER A 35 -7.75 4.78 21.91
N ILE A 36 -8.38 5.13 20.79
CA ILE A 36 -7.74 5.11 19.46
C ILE A 36 -6.60 6.14 19.41
N LYS A 37 -6.83 7.36 19.89
CA LYS A 37 -5.81 8.43 19.90
C LYS A 37 -4.60 8.06 20.75
N GLU A 38 -4.83 7.51 21.94
CA GLU A 38 -3.77 7.03 22.83
C GLU A 38 -2.99 5.89 22.17
N ASN A 39 -3.68 4.94 21.54
CA ASN A 39 -3.03 3.85 20.83
C ASN A 39 -2.14 4.36 19.69
N LEU A 40 -2.62 5.29 18.86
CA LEU A 40 -1.84 5.92 17.79
C LEU A 40 -0.58 6.61 18.33
N GLN A 41 -0.75 7.44 19.37
CA GLN A 41 0.35 8.23 19.94
C GLN A 41 1.41 7.34 20.61
N ASN A 42 1.00 6.25 21.27
CA ASN A 42 1.90 5.34 21.97
C ASN A 42 2.70 4.45 21.00
N ASN A 43 2.08 3.99 19.90
CA ASN A 43 2.73 3.10 18.94
C ASN A 43 3.54 3.85 17.87
N PHE A 44 3.19 5.09 17.56
CA PHE A 44 3.82 5.88 16.50
C PHE A 44 4.17 7.31 16.97
N PRO A 45 5.01 7.46 18.00
CA PRO A 45 5.29 8.76 18.62
C PRO A 45 6.01 9.75 17.69
N GLU A 46 6.66 9.27 16.62
CA GLU A 46 7.34 10.11 15.63
C GLU A 46 6.38 10.73 14.59
N ILE A 47 5.14 10.24 14.52
CA ILE A 47 4.14 10.67 13.54
C ILE A 47 3.31 11.81 14.12
N HIS A 48 3.10 12.86 13.32
CA HIS A 48 2.21 13.95 13.72
C HIS A 48 0.77 13.63 13.31
N PHE A 49 -0.04 13.19 14.28
CA PHE A 49 -1.47 12.97 14.08
C PHE A 49 -2.27 14.26 14.29
N SER A 50 -2.86 14.76 13.19
CA SER A 50 -3.86 15.82 13.25
C SER A 50 -5.24 15.22 13.55
N ASN A 51 -5.61 15.23 14.84
CA ASN A 51 -6.87 14.69 15.34
C ASN A 51 -8.01 15.66 15.07
N LEU A 52 -8.86 15.34 14.10
CA LEU A 52 -9.97 16.20 13.66
C LEU A 52 -11.26 15.87 14.43
N GLN A 53 -12.19 16.82 14.39
CA GLN A 53 -13.49 16.65 15.00
C GLN A 53 -14.27 15.50 14.35
N MET A 54 -15.03 14.76 15.16
CA MET A 54 -15.89 13.70 14.67
C MET A 54 -17.03 14.29 13.85
N ILE A 55 -17.30 13.70 12.69
CA ILE A 55 -18.47 13.98 11.88
C ILE A 55 -19.60 13.08 12.31
N THR A 56 -20.66 13.71 12.79
CA THR A 56 -21.93 13.07 13.08
C THR A 56 -23.01 13.46 12.11
N THR A 57 -22.96 14.61 11.46
CA THR A 57 -23.89 15.01 10.39
C THR A 57 -23.14 15.76 9.31
N TYR A 58 -23.76 15.98 8.14
CA TYR A 58 -23.14 16.75 7.09
C TYR A 58 -23.24 18.25 7.37
N ASP A 59 -22.15 18.82 7.88
CA ASP A 59 -21.93 20.26 8.00
C ASP A 59 -20.88 20.68 6.98
N VAL A 60 -21.27 21.55 6.04
CA VAL A 60 -20.42 22.02 4.94
C VAL A 60 -19.14 22.70 5.46
N ASN A 61 -19.23 23.50 6.52
CA ASN A 61 -18.08 24.23 7.05
C ASN A 61 -17.09 23.27 7.68
N LEU A 62 -17.58 22.34 8.51
CA LEU A 62 -16.75 21.33 9.14
C LEU A 62 -16.13 20.37 8.12
N VAL A 63 -16.91 19.93 7.13
CA VAL A 63 -16.44 19.08 6.02
C VAL A 63 -15.32 19.79 5.26
N ASN A 64 -15.49 21.08 4.93
CA ASN A 64 -14.44 21.85 4.24
C ASN A 64 -13.18 22.02 5.09
N GLU A 65 -13.32 22.29 6.39
CA GLU A 65 -12.18 22.37 7.31
C GLU A 65 -11.40 21.04 7.35
N ILE A 66 -12.10 19.91 7.44
CA ILE A 66 -11.49 18.58 7.43
C ILE A 66 -10.81 18.31 6.09
N LYS A 67 -11.44 18.69 4.96
CA LYS A 67 -10.83 18.53 3.63
C LYS A 67 -9.52 19.30 3.51
N GLU A 68 -9.45 20.54 3.98
CA GLU A 68 -8.22 21.33 3.98
C GLU A 68 -7.13 20.70 4.86
N ASN A 69 -7.50 20.16 6.03
CA ASN A 69 -6.56 19.44 6.88
C ASN A 69 -6.01 18.17 6.21
N ILE A 70 -6.86 17.39 5.53
CA ILE A 70 -6.42 16.21 4.76
C ILE A 70 -5.50 16.61 3.61
N LYS A 71 -5.83 17.67 2.86
CA LYS A 71 -4.97 18.20 1.78
C LYS A 71 -3.58 18.58 2.28
N SER A 72 -3.50 19.18 3.47
CA SER A 72 -2.25 19.57 4.13
C SER A 72 -1.43 18.40 4.70
N SER A 73 -2.04 17.21 4.80
CA SER A 73 -1.42 16.02 5.38
C SER A 73 -0.80 15.11 4.31
N ASP A 74 0.09 14.21 4.71
CA ASP A 74 0.70 13.22 3.82
C ASP A 74 -0.28 12.06 3.53
N ALA A 75 -1.12 11.71 4.50
CA ALA A 75 -2.16 10.70 4.39
C ALA A 75 -3.34 11.02 5.33
N ALA A 76 -4.42 10.23 5.24
CA ALA A 76 -5.55 10.30 6.15
C ALA A 76 -6.01 8.91 6.63
N ILE A 77 -6.64 8.88 7.80
CA ILE A 77 -7.28 7.72 8.38
C ILE A 77 -8.72 8.13 8.68
N LEU A 78 -9.67 7.42 8.10
CA LEU A 78 -11.10 7.67 8.27
C LEU A 78 -11.68 6.52 9.08
N PHE A 79 -11.87 6.71 10.38
CA PHE A 79 -12.50 5.73 11.25
C PHE A 79 -14.02 5.85 11.18
N THR A 80 -14.70 4.80 10.76
CA THR A 80 -16.15 4.69 10.93
C THR A 80 -16.45 3.99 12.25
N ILE A 81 -17.16 4.66 13.16
CA ILE A 81 -17.41 4.19 14.54
C ILE A 81 -18.89 4.17 14.91
N GLY A 82 -19.77 4.44 13.95
CA GLY A 82 -21.22 4.37 14.17
C GLY A 82 -22.02 4.73 12.93
N HIS A 83 -23.32 4.50 13.01
CA HIS A 83 -24.27 4.99 12.02
C HIS A 83 -25.65 5.22 12.64
N TYR A 84 -26.35 6.18 12.07
CA TYR A 84 -27.77 6.44 12.29
C TYR A 84 -28.34 6.94 10.96
N GLY A 85 -29.66 7.10 10.84
CA GLY A 85 -30.36 7.33 9.57
C GLY A 85 -29.96 8.57 8.74
N ASP A 86 -28.89 9.28 9.09
CA ASP A 86 -28.33 10.40 8.35
C ASP A 86 -27.43 9.92 7.19
N PRO A 87 -27.80 10.15 5.92
CA PRO A 87 -26.96 9.80 4.76
C PRO A 87 -25.74 10.72 4.62
N GLY A 88 -25.74 11.88 5.28
CA GLY A 88 -24.71 12.90 5.20
C GLY A 88 -23.35 12.44 5.69
N ILE A 89 -23.29 11.55 6.69
CA ILE A 89 -22.01 11.00 7.17
C ILE A 89 -21.32 10.11 6.12
N VAL A 90 -22.11 9.43 5.27
CA VAL A 90 -21.59 8.64 4.15
C VAL A 90 -21.06 9.57 3.06
N GLN A 91 -21.82 10.62 2.73
CA GLN A 91 -21.41 11.64 1.77
C GLN A 91 -20.08 12.31 2.16
N ALA A 92 -19.94 12.71 3.43
CA ALA A 92 -18.71 13.27 3.96
C ALA A 92 -17.53 12.30 3.80
N GLY A 93 -17.72 11.02 4.16
CA GLY A 93 -16.70 9.99 3.99
C GLY A 93 -16.22 9.81 2.54
N ILE A 94 -17.14 9.87 1.58
CA ILE A 94 -16.81 9.83 0.15
C ILE A 94 -15.98 11.05 -0.25
N GLU A 95 -16.38 12.26 0.16
CA GLU A 95 -15.67 13.49 -0.18
C GLU A 95 -14.24 13.54 0.39
N PHE A 96 -14.01 12.98 1.58
CA PHE A 96 -12.67 12.90 2.16
C PHE A 96 -11.74 12.00 1.38
N VAL A 97 -12.28 10.88 0.89
CA VAL A 97 -11.55 9.94 0.04
C VAL A 97 -11.20 10.57 -1.31
N GLU A 98 -12.11 11.36 -1.89
CA GLU A 98 -11.95 12.00 -3.20
C GLU A 98 -10.81 13.04 -3.25
N ILE A 99 -10.24 13.46 -2.10
CA ILE A 99 -9.08 14.35 -2.03
C ILE A 99 -7.82 13.70 -2.64
N ASN A 100 -7.83 12.38 -2.88
CA ASN A 100 -6.77 11.62 -3.55
C ASN A 100 -5.40 11.65 -2.82
N LYS A 101 -5.46 11.74 -1.49
CA LYS A 101 -4.36 11.35 -0.60
C LYS A 101 -4.42 9.84 -0.34
N PRO A 102 -3.32 9.20 0.06
CA PRO A 102 -3.40 7.85 0.63
C PRO A 102 -4.35 7.86 1.84
N VAL A 103 -5.41 7.05 1.78
CA VAL A 103 -6.41 6.94 2.86
C VAL A 103 -6.50 5.51 3.35
N ILE A 104 -6.47 5.31 4.67
CA ILE A 104 -7.00 4.09 5.29
C ILE A 104 -8.44 4.38 5.67
N LEU A 105 -9.39 3.71 5.00
CA LEU A 105 -10.77 3.67 5.44
C LEU A 105 -10.86 2.55 6.48
N ALA A 106 -11.08 2.91 7.73
CA ALA A 106 -10.88 2.05 8.90
C ALA A 106 -12.22 1.80 9.62
N ASN A 107 -12.47 0.57 10.02
CA ASN A 107 -13.64 0.19 10.79
C ASN A 107 -13.30 -0.83 11.88
N ILE A 108 -13.81 -0.61 13.08
CA ILE A 108 -13.86 -1.64 14.12
C ILE A 108 -15.09 -2.50 13.88
N ILE A 109 -14.89 -3.81 13.77
CA ILE A 109 -15.99 -4.77 13.53
C ILE A 109 -17.08 -4.59 14.60
N TYR A 110 -18.34 -4.57 14.18
CA TYR A 110 -19.53 -4.30 14.97
C TYR A 110 -19.68 -2.86 15.47
N GLN A 111 -18.97 -1.89 14.91
CA GLN A 111 -19.16 -0.47 15.26
C GLN A 111 -19.61 0.39 14.09
N GLY A 112 -18.81 0.50 13.03
CA GLY A 112 -19.08 1.37 11.89
C GLY A 112 -19.40 0.66 10.58
N ASP A 113 -19.63 -0.66 10.62
CA ASP A 113 -19.63 -1.53 9.43
C ASP A 113 -20.56 -1.04 8.31
N HIS A 114 -21.73 -0.53 8.68
CA HIS A 114 -22.69 0.00 7.71
C HIS A 114 -22.17 1.24 6.99
N THR A 115 -21.65 2.24 7.72
CA THR A 115 -21.06 3.46 7.13
C THR A 115 -19.84 3.10 6.30
N PHE A 116 -18.96 2.25 6.83
CA PHE A 116 -17.79 1.71 6.12
C PHE A 116 -18.17 1.09 4.78
N THR A 117 -19.12 0.17 4.80
CA THR A 117 -19.56 -0.58 3.61
C THR A 117 -20.18 0.37 2.57
N LYS A 118 -20.99 1.34 3.01
CA LYS A 118 -21.60 2.32 2.09
C LYS A 118 -20.58 3.25 1.45
N VAL A 119 -19.63 3.78 2.23
CA VAL A 119 -18.53 4.59 1.68
C VAL A 119 -17.72 3.75 0.69
N TYR A 120 -17.23 2.58 1.12
CA TYR A 120 -16.38 1.73 0.28
C TYR A 120 -17.07 1.26 -1.00
N SER A 121 -18.33 0.80 -0.91
CA SER A 121 -19.08 0.35 -2.09
C SER A 121 -19.30 1.45 -3.14
N THR A 122 -19.34 2.71 -2.71
CA THR A 122 -19.49 3.87 -3.59
C THR A 122 -18.19 4.24 -4.32
N ILE A 123 -17.04 3.99 -3.67
CA ILE A 123 -15.71 4.38 -4.18
C ILE A 123 -14.92 3.24 -4.84
N LYS A 124 -15.24 1.96 -4.58
CA LYS A 124 -14.41 0.80 -4.96
C LYS A 124 -14.07 0.65 -6.44
N ASN A 125 -14.88 1.26 -7.32
CA ASN A 125 -14.69 1.21 -8.77
C ASN A 125 -14.09 2.52 -9.33
N ARG A 126 -13.61 3.40 -8.45
CA ARG A 126 -12.97 4.66 -8.78
C ARG A 126 -11.47 4.51 -8.56
N ASP A 127 -10.66 5.14 -9.40
CA ASP A 127 -9.20 5.11 -9.30
C ASP A 127 -8.71 6.02 -8.15
N LEU A 128 -8.95 5.59 -6.91
CA LEU A 128 -8.67 6.33 -5.68
C LEU A 128 -7.71 5.55 -4.77
N LYS A 129 -6.83 6.26 -4.06
CA LYS A 129 -5.80 5.69 -3.20
C LYS A 129 -6.32 5.31 -1.81
N VAL A 130 -7.21 4.31 -1.76
CA VAL A 130 -7.88 3.91 -0.52
C VAL A 130 -7.55 2.46 -0.16
N PHE A 131 -7.15 2.25 1.08
CA PHE A 131 -7.00 0.94 1.69
C PHE A 131 -8.17 0.69 2.66
N PRO A 132 -9.17 -0.11 2.29
CA PRO A 132 -10.27 -0.47 3.19
C PRO A 132 -9.79 -1.52 4.20
N LEU A 133 -9.98 -1.23 5.49
CA LEU A 133 -9.58 -2.11 6.57
C LEU A 133 -10.68 -2.21 7.62
N SER A 134 -11.20 -3.43 7.80
CA SER A 134 -12.06 -3.76 8.92
C SER A 134 -11.29 -4.70 9.84
N PHE A 135 -11.24 -4.36 11.13
CA PHE A 135 -10.37 -5.05 12.08
C PHE A 135 -11.10 -5.37 13.40
N PRO A 136 -10.81 -6.53 14.02
CA PRO A 136 -11.40 -6.90 15.30
C PRO A 136 -10.75 -6.17 16.48
N ASN A 137 -9.49 -5.74 16.35
CA ASN A 137 -8.72 -5.09 17.41
C ASN A 137 -7.72 -4.07 16.83
N LEU A 138 -7.22 -3.16 17.67
CA LEU A 138 -6.31 -2.09 17.23
C LEU A 138 -4.90 -2.58 16.84
N GLU A 139 -4.49 -3.78 17.24
CA GLU A 139 -3.17 -4.33 16.89
C GLU A 139 -3.08 -4.65 15.39
N ASP A 140 -4.14 -5.25 14.84
CA ASP A 140 -4.27 -5.52 13.40
C ASP A 140 -4.26 -4.21 12.58
N PHE A 141 -4.92 -3.18 13.13
CA PHE A 141 -4.91 -1.84 12.54
C PHE A 141 -3.50 -1.24 12.52
N ASN A 142 -2.75 -1.35 13.62
CA ASN A 142 -1.40 -0.80 13.74
C ASN A 142 -0.44 -1.40 12.73
N THR A 143 -0.54 -2.70 12.46
CA THR A 143 0.29 -3.36 11.43
C THR A 143 0.05 -2.74 10.04
N SER A 144 -1.21 -2.46 9.71
CA SER A 144 -1.57 -1.83 8.43
C SER A 144 -1.10 -0.36 8.36
N LEU A 145 -1.20 0.37 9.47
CA LEU A 145 -0.70 1.74 9.56
C LEU A 145 0.83 1.80 9.43
N GLU A 146 1.56 0.84 10.02
CA GLU A 146 3.01 0.76 9.89
C GLU A 146 3.44 0.60 8.43
N ILE A 147 2.71 -0.21 7.65
CA ILE A 147 2.96 -0.37 6.20
C ILE A 147 2.75 0.97 5.47
N LEU A 148 1.65 1.68 5.76
CA LEU A 148 1.42 3.00 5.18
C LEU A 148 2.56 3.96 5.52
N ILE A 149 3.00 4.01 6.78
CA ILE A 149 4.10 4.86 7.23
C ILE A 149 5.39 4.52 6.47
N LYS A 150 5.71 3.22 6.31
CA LYS A 150 6.88 2.78 5.52
C LYS A 150 6.78 3.24 4.07
N ILE A 151 5.61 3.13 3.44
CA ILE A 151 5.36 3.63 2.08
C ILE A 151 5.59 5.14 2.01
N LEU A 152 5.04 5.92 2.95
CA LEU A 152 5.24 7.37 3.01
C LEU A 152 6.71 7.75 3.21
N LYS A 153 7.47 6.99 4.01
CA LYS A 153 8.91 7.19 4.21
C LYS A 153 9.73 6.94 2.94
N ILE A 154 9.25 6.09 2.04
CA ILE A 154 9.92 5.77 0.75
C ILE A 154 9.43 6.70 -0.37
N GLN A 155 8.24 7.27 -0.25
CA GLN A 155 7.66 8.13 -1.28
C GLN A 155 8.58 9.32 -1.60
N GLY A 156 8.91 9.47 -2.88
CA GLY A 156 9.82 10.51 -3.36
C GLY A 156 11.31 10.23 -3.09
N LYS A 157 11.65 9.15 -2.39
CA LYS A 157 13.03 8.67 -2.29
C LYS A 157 13.40 7.93 -3.57
N ARG A 158 14.65 8.11 -3.95
CA ARG A 158 15.26 7.43 -5.09
C ARG A 158 15.78 6.08 -4.58
N VAL A 159 15.38 4.98 -5.24
CA VAL A 159 15.77 3.61 -4.85
C VAL A 159 16.87 3.14 -5.78
N LEU A 160 18.04 2.84 -5.23
CA LEU A 160 19.12 2.18 -5.96
C LEU A 160 18.95 0.67 -5.82
N VAL A 161 18.58 0.00 -6.92
CA VAL A 161 18.56 -1.47 -6.97
C VAL A 161 19.94 -1.94 -7.41
N TYR A 162 20.70 -2.51 -6.48
CA TYR A 162 21.97 -3.16 -6.78
C TYR A 162 21.79 -4.67 -6.75
N ALA A 163 21.86 -5.30 -7.92
CA ALA A 163 21.87 -6.75 -8.04
C ALA A 163 23.31 -7.20 -8.31
N LEU A 164 23.86 -8.01 -7.40
CA LEU A 164 25.07 -8.78 -7.70
C LEU A 164 24.67 -9.83 -8.74
N ASP A 165 25.34 -9.81 -9.89
CA ASP A 165 25.10 -10.72 -10.99
C ASP A 165 25.59 -12.13 -10.64
N LYS A 166 24.90 -12.83 -9.74
CA LYS A 166 25.02 -14.28 -9.65
C LYS A 166 24.07 -14.87 -10.66
N ILE A 167 24.61 -15.13 -11.84
CA ILE A 167 23.94 -15.89 -12.90
C ILE A 167 23.61 -17.27 -12.31
N LYS A 168 22.36 -17.47 -11.90
CA LYS A 168 21.81 -18.80 -11.63
C LYS A 168 21.03 -19.23 -12.86
N MET A 169 21.70 -19.94 -13.75
CA MET A 169 21.05 -20.59 -14.88
C MET A 169 20.12 -21.67 -14.34
N ASP A 170 18.82 -21.52 -14.56
CA ASP A 170 17.85 -22.58 -14.27
C ASP A 170 17.74 -23.52 -15.48
N TRP A 171 18.65 -24.48 -15.53
CA TRP A 171 18.73 -25.48 -16.60
C TRP A 171 17.43 -26.29 -16.76
N ASN A 172 16.66 -26.47 -15.68
CA ASN A 172 15.37 -27.15 -15.77
C ASN A 172 14.40 -26.36 -16.66
N ARG A 173 14.38 -25.04 -16.49
CA ARG A 173 13.52 -24.14 -17.26
C ARG A 173 13.95 -24.01 -18.73
N ILE A 174 15.26 -24.05 -19.01
CA ILE A 174 15.78 -24.12 -20.38
C ILE A 174 15.37 -25.44 -21.04
N LEU A 175 15.50 -26.56 -20.32
CA LEU A 175 15.10 -27.87 -20.82
C LEU A 175 13.59 -27.99 -21.03
N GLU A 176 12.77 -27.27 -20.26
CA GLU A 176 11.32 -27.19 -20.44
C GLU A 176 10.92 -26.56 -21.78
N LEU A 177 11.68 -25.61 -22.32
CA LEU A 177 11.39 -25.01 -23.64
C LEU A 177 11.43 -26.05 -24.77
N PHE A 178 12.14 -27.16 -24.57
CA PHE A 178 12.26 -28.25 -25.53
C PHE A 178 11.32 -29.43 -25.24
N ASN A 179 10.44 -29.34 -24.23
CA ASN A 179 9.63 -30.48 -23.77
C ASN A 179 8.74 -31.16 -24.83
N PRO A 180 8.16 -30.47 -25.85
CA PRO A 180 7.42 -31.19 -26.88
C PRO A 180 8.33 -32.06 -27.76
N GLU A 181 9.57 -31.63 -27.98
CA GLU A 181 10.50 -32.24 -28.95
C GLU A 181 11.57 -33.11 -28.29
N ARG A 182 11.65 -33.10 -26.95
CA ARG A 182 12.70 -33.78 -26.17
C ARG A 182 12.84 -35.27 -26.49
N LYS A 183 11.73 -35.96 -26.76
CA LYS A 183 11.74 -37.38 -27.17
C LYS A 183 12.34 -37.59 -28.57
N ARG A 184 12.09 -36.67 -29.50
CA ARG A 184 12.64 -36.71 -30.86
C ARG A 184 14.13 -36.36 -30.85
N ILE A 185 14.50 -35.28 -30.17
CA ILE A 185 15.89 -34.84 -29.99
C ILE A 185 16.72 -35.94 -29.32
N ARG A 186 16.20 -36.62 -28.29
CA ARG A 186 16.92 -37.72 -27.61
C ARG A 186 17.16 -38.94 -28.50
N LYS A 187 16.31 -39.15 -29.52
CA LYS A 187 16.39 -40.30 -30.43
C LYS A 187 17.24 -40.01 -31.66
N GLU A 188 17.15 -38.79 -32.20
CA GLU A 188 17.78 -38.40 -33.47
C GLU A 188 19.10 -37.63 -33.28
N TYR A 189 19.25 -36.89 -32.17
CA TYR A 189 20.40 -36.03 -31.91
C TYR A 189 20.87 -36.14 -30.44
N PRO A 190 21.28 -37.34 -29.98
CA PRO A 190 21.68 -37.57 -28.59
C PRO A 190 22.90 -36.73 -28.18
N GLU A 191 23.75 -36.36 -29.13
CA GLU A 191 24.94 -35.53 -28.91
C GLU A 191 24.60 -34.12 -28.41
N PHE A 192 23.47 -33.55 -28.85
CA PHE A 192 23.01 -32.24 -28.41
C PHE A 192 22.64 -32.23 -26.91
N LEU A 193 22.00 -33.30 -26.42
CA LEU A 193 21.68 -33.42 -25.00
C LEU A 193 22.94 -33.59 -24.15
N ASN A 194 23.94 -34.32 -24.65
CA ASN A 194 25.23 -34.45 -23.97
C ASN A 194 25.98 -33.12 -23.93
N GLN A 195 25.95 -32.33 -25.01
CA GLN A 195 26.49 -30.96 -25.00
C GLN A 195 25.77 -30.08 -23.98
N VAL A 196 24.45 -30.00 -23.98
CA VAL A 196 23.68 -29.20 -23.01
C VAL A 196 23.95 -29.63 -21.56
N THR A 197 24.11 -30.93 -21.33
CA THR A 197 24.43 -31.46 -19.99
C THR A 197 25.87 -31.11 -19.57
N ASN A 198 26.84 -31.18 -20.49
CA ASN A 198 28.22 -30.77 -20.22
C ASN A 198 28.33 -29.26 -19.98
N LEU A 199 27.60 -28.45 -20.76
CA LEU A 199 27.49 -27.01 -20.56
C LEU A 199 26.87 -26.65 -19.19
N SER A 200 25.98 -27.49 -18.67
CA SER A 200 25.41 -27.32 -17.33
C SER A 200 26.37 -27.63 -16.19
N SER A 201 27.44 -28.38 -16.46
CA SER A 201 28.51 -28.70 -15.50
C SER A 201 29.70 -27.75 -15.57
N GLU A 202 29.82 -26.94 -16.62
CA GLU A 202 30.85 -25.90 -16.73
C GLU A 202 30.43 -24.68 -15.89
N GLN A 203 31.27 -24.30 -14.92
CA GLN A 203 31.02 -23.15 -14.05
C GLN A 203 31.13 -21.79 -14.77
N GLU A 204 31.67 -21.78 -16.00
CA GLU A 204 31.99 -20.57 -16.78
C GLU A 204 31.21 -20.46 -18.09
N PHE A 205 30.07 -21.15 -18.24
CA PHE A 205 29.29 -21.04 -19.47
C PHE A 205 28.38 -19.79 -19.48
N GLU A 206 28.88 -18.70 -20.06
CA GLU A 206 28.17 -17.42 -20.19
C GLU A 206 27.34 -17.36 -21.49
N PHE A 207 26.12 -17.90 -21.46
CA PHE A 207 25.13 -17.62 -22.50
C PHE A 207 23.90 -16.96 -21.88
N TYR A 208 23.66 -15.69 -22.23
CA TYR A 208 22.52 -14.91 -21.72
C TYR A 208 21.42 -14.84 -22.78
N THR A 209 20.27 -15.44 -22.49
CA THR A 209 19.06 -15.25 -23.30
C THR A 209 17.96 -14.72 -22.39
N ASP A 210 17.59 -13.45 -22.53
CA ASP A 210 16.41 -12.89 -21.85
C ASP A 210 15.16 -13.47 -22.49
N VAL A 211 14.66 -14.56 -21.91
CA VAL A 211 13.45 -15.26 -22.37
C VAL A 211 12.16 -14.57 -21.93
N VAL A 212 12.22 -13.55 -21.06
CA VAL A 212 11.04 -13.03 -20.36
C VAL A 212 10.82 -11.54 -20.61
N GLY A 213 11.81 -10.81 -21.14
CA GLY A 213 11.71 -9.38 -21.45
C GLY A 213 11.49 -8.50 -20.23
N LYS A 214 11.81 -9.00 -19.03
CA LYS A 214 11.53 -8.33 -17.75
C LYS A 214 12.71 -7.53 -17.21
N ASP A 215 13.88 -7.62 -17.82
CA ASP A 215 15.10 -7.07 -17.22
C ASP A 215 15.42 -5.66 -17.73
N GLN A 216 14.81 -4.65 -17.09
CA GLN A 216 15.10 -3.23 -17.32
C GLN A 216 16.51 -2.83 -16.77
N ALA A 217 17.21 -3.73 -16.06
CA ALA A 217 18.46 -3.44 -15.37
C ALA A 217 19.71 -3.45 -16.28
N HIS A 218 19.60 -3.70 -17.59
CA HIS A 218 20.77 -3.91 -18.47
C HIS A 218 21.46 -2.66 -19.04
N GLN A 219 20.99 -1.46 -18.74
CA GLN A 219 21.59 -0.26 -19.32
C GLN A 219 23.06 -0.03 -18.88
N TRP A 220 23.47 -0.51 -17.70
CA TRP A 220 24.84 -0.32 -17.20
C TRP A 220 25.89 -1.17 -17.92
N ARG A 221 25.53 -2.34 -18.47
CA ARG A 221 26.45 -3.20 -19.22
C ARG A 221 26.77 -2.67 -20.61
N ARG A 222 25.89 -1.85 -21.17
CA ARG A 222 26.08 -1.24 -22.50
C ARG A 222 27.02 -0.04 -22.46
N ASP A 223 26.99 0.72 -21.37
CA ASP A 223 27.79 1.94 -21.19
C ASP A 223 27.90 2.26 -19.68
N GLU A 224 28.94 1.71 -19.05
CA GLU A 224 29.17 1.83 -17.61
C GLU A 224 29.42 3.28 -17.19
N GLU A 225 30.15 4.06 -18.00
CA GLU A 225 30.44 5.46 -17.74
C GLU A 225 29.18 6.33 -17.76
N LYS A 226 28.30 6.09 -18.75
CA LYS A 226 26.99 6.76 -18.79
C LYS A 226 26.11 6.34 -17.63
N TYR A 227 26.14 5.08 -17.21
CA TYR A 227 25.39 4.62 -16.03
C TYR A 227 25.90 5.26 -14.74
N LYS A 228 27.22 5.32 -14.52
CA LYS A 228 27.83 6.03 -13.39
C LYS A 228 27.46 7.51 -13.38
N LYS A 229 27.51 8.17 -14.54
CA LYS A 229 27.08 9.57 -14.69
C LYS A 229 25.61 9.76 -14.35
N ASN A 230 24.74 8.89 -14.88
CA ASN A 230 23.32 8.91 -14.56
C ASN A 230 23.09 8.68 -13.07
N LEU A 231 23.73 7.70 -12.45
CA LEU A 231 23.63 7.47 -11.00
C LEU A 231 24.08 8.70 -10.21
N LYS A 232 25.16 9.37 -10.63
CA LYS A 232 25.64 10.58 -9.99
C LYS A 232 24.61 11.72 -10.10
N GLU A 233 24.13 12.02 -11.30
CA GLU A 233 23.09 13.05 -11.53
C GLU A 233 21.76 12.75 -10.82
N LEU A 234 21.45 11.48 -10.65
CA LEU A 234 20.19 10.99 -10.10
C LEU A 234 20.32 10.68 -8.62
N PHE A 235 21.46 10.81 -7.94
CA PHE A 235 21.56 10.60 -6.48
C PHE A 235 22.36 11.68 -5.73
N ASP A 236 23.16 12.50 -6.41
CA ASP A 236 23.61 13.81 -5.92
C ASP A 236 22.44 14.82 -5.88
#